data_AF-A0A9Q7TLE0-F1
#
_entry.id   AF-A0A9Q7TLE0-F1
#
_cell.length_a   1.000
_cell.length_b   1.000
_cell.length_c   1.000
_cell.angle_alpha   90.00
_cell.angle_beta   90.00
_cell.angle_gamma   90.00
#
_symmetry.space_group_name_H-M   'P 1'
#
loop_
_entity.id
_entity.type
_entity.pdbx_description
1 polymer ?
#
loop_
_entity_poly.entity_id
_entity_poly.type
_entity_poly.pdbx_seq_one_letter_code
_entity_poly.pdbx_strand_id
1 'polypeptide(L)'
;MSGQRARQLVTAAYAQYANDAIRLALMTRSSLRTTHSIASRSLQRVSRTLATASRRSTATHPTASSSWSSLSQQSAIQQLQGDAALPLTDLADKLAGLTGKSAQIFGADDKAKATTTEWLQKLDKADEQQLVSADGLKSLNEQLDSVTFLATNKPTVADLALFASIYPTVSKLQPAEQHASPSVARYVSHLSNLPQVARAVNAAQLGFASFEPTYEGMPTIQRAKPEDIKKAKKANKEAAAAADGQKKDIPQQQQQQQDQPKKEKKEKKEKAPKEVKAGAGGCGGKKGGASAAAADTTGPIPSQIDLRVGKIVSVEKHPDADALYLEKVDFGEADGPRTILSGLVHFVPIEKMQNRMVIGVCNLKPAAMRGIKSYGMLLCATHKDGKDGGIEPVCPPEGSQPGDKVWVEGFEGREPEAVLNPKKKIFEAIQPGYTTTESKQCAWVGALPDAADPEADKKSRLLRTNKGVLFSENFVGASLS
;
A
#
# COMPACT_ATOMS: atom_id res chain seq x y z
N MET A 1 -27.49 -22.04 8.96
CA MET A 1 -27.96 -21.38 7.71
C MET A 1 -26.95 -20.33 7.22
N SER A 2 -26.10 -19.76 8.10
CA SER A 2 -24.96 -18.88 7.77
C SER A 2 -24.07 -19.39 6.66
N GLY A 3 -23.58 -20.63 6.77
CA GLY A 3 -22.70 -21.22 5.77
C GLY A 3 -23.30 -21.18 4.36
N GLN A 4 -24.61 -21.35 4.24
CA GLN A 4 -25.33 -21.27 2.97
C GLN A 4 -25.35 -19.84 2.41
N ARG A 5 -25.65 -18.83 3.25
CA ARG A 5 -25.63 -17.41 2.81
C ARG A 5 -24.22 -16.96 2.44
N ALA A 6 -23.22 -17.35 3.21
CA ALA A 6 -21.82 -17.08 2.94
C ALA A 6 -21.41 -17.66 1.57
N ARG A 7 -21.72 -18.94 1.31
CA ARG A 7 -21.47 -19.57 0.00
C ARG A 7 -22.17 -18.87 -1.14
N GLN A 8 -23.45 -18.54 -0.97
CA GLN A 8 -24.25 -17.86 -1.98
C GLN A 8 -23.65 -16.49 -2.33
N LEU A 9 -23.31 -15.69 -1.32
CA LEU A 9 -22.73 -14.36 -1.52
C LEU A 9 -21.35 -14.45 -2.18
N VAL A 10 -20.47 -15.31 -1.65
CA VAL A 10 -19.12 -15.52 -2.17
C VAL A 10 -19.17 -15.95 -3.63
N THR A 11 -19.95 -16.98 -3.92
CA THR A 11 -20.03 -17.54 -5.28
C THR A 11 -20.61 -16.52 -6.26
N ALA A 12 -21.64 -15.77 -5.85
CA ALA A 12 -22.22 -14.70 -6.69
C ALA A 12 -21.23 -13.54 -6.91
N ALA A 13 -20.43 -13.17 -5.91
CA ALA A 13 -19.43 -12.12 -6.03
C ALA A 13 -18.34 -12.48 -7.05
N TYR A 14 -17.90 -13.75 -7.06
CA TYR A 14 -16.83 -14.19 -7.94
C TYR A 14 -17.30 -14.74 -9.30
N ALA A 15 -18.61 -15.01 -9.48
CA ALA A 15 -19.18 -15.43 -10.77
C ALA A 15 -18.98 -14.39 -11.89
N GLN A 16 -18.93 -13.10 -11.54
CA GLN A 16 -18.73 -12.02 -12.52
C GLN A 16 -17.35 -12.09 -13.21
N TYR A 17 -16.32 -12.61 -12.54
CA TYR A 17 -14.99 -12.75 -13.15
C TYR A 17 -14.98 -13.73 -14.33
N ALA A 18 -15.83 -14.77 -14.30
CA ALA A 18 -16.03 -15.65 -15.45
C ALA A 18 -16.78 -14.93 -16.58
N ASN A 19 -17.75 -14.08 -16.26
CA ASN A 19 -18.53 -13.32 -17.25
C ASN A 19 -17.68 -12.25 -17.98
N ASP A 20 -16.77 -11.59 -17.27
CA ASP A 20 -15.91 -10.55 -17.84
C ASP A 20 -14.86 -11.14 -18.79
N ALA A 21 -14.36 -12.35 -18.51
CA ALA A 21 -13.52 -13.09 -19.45
C ALA A 21 -14.26 -13.39 -20.77
N ILE A 22 -15.56 -13.73 -20.71
CA ILE A 22 -16.40 -13.91 -21.91
C ILE A 22 -16.58 -12.60 -22.66
N ARG A 23 -16.91 -11.52 -21.96
CA ARG A 23 -17.11 -10.20 -22.60
C ARG A 23 -15.84 -9.71 -23.30
N LEU A 24 -14.68 -9.85 -22.66
CA LEU A 24 -13.40 -9.48 -23.25
C LEU A 24 -13.08 -10.34 -24.49
N ALA A 25 -13.37 -11.64 -24.44
CA ALA A 25 -13.21 -12.57 -25.57
C ALA A 25 -14.19 -12.28 -26.73
N LEU A 26 -15.43 -11.87 -26.43
CA LEU A 26 -16.42 -11.47 -27.43
C LEU A 26 -16.07 -10.12 -28.08
N MET A 27 -15.54 -9.17 -27.30
CA MET A 27 -15.09 -7.86 -27.80
C MET A 27 -13.87 -8.00 -28.71
N THR A 28 -12.90 -8.86 -28.37
CA THR A 28 -11.76 -9.18 -29.26
C THR A 28 -12.22 -9.85 -30.54
N ARG A 29 -13.18 -10.78 -30.50
CA ARG A 29 -13.78 -11.39 -31.70
C ARG A 29 -14.55 -10.38 -32.57
N SER A 30 -15.23 -9.41 -31.96
CA SER A 30 -15.90 -8.32 -32.69
C SER A 30 -14.89 -7.42 -33.42
N SER A 31 -13.80 -7.04 -32.74
CA SER A 31 -12.70 -6.26 -33.33
C SER A 31 -12.00 -7.01 -34.49
N LEU A 32 -11.79 -8.32 -34.34
CA LEU A 32 -11.23 -9.19 -35.40
C LEU A 32 -12.18 -9.35 -36.61
N ARG A 33 -13.51 -9.36 -36.41
CA ARG A 33 -14.47 -9.35 -37.52
C ARG A 33 -14.47 -8.02 -38.28
N THR A 34 -14.34 -6.89 -37.57
CA THR A 34 -14.27 -5.56 -38.19
C THR A 34 -13.00 -5.39 -39.04
N THR A 35 -11.86 -5.87 -38.56
CA THR A 35 -10.59 -5.84 -39.31
C THR A 35 -10.60 -6.76 -40.53
N HIS A 36 -11.20 -7.97 -40.43
CA HIS A 36 -11.40 -8.84 -41.60
C HIS A 36 -12.36 -8.24 -42.65
N SER A 37 -13.40 -7.51 -42.22
CA SER A 37 -14.32 -6.80 -43.13
C SER A 37 -13.62 -5.67 -43.90
N ILE A 38 -12.72 -4.93 -43.24
CA ILE A 38 -11.92 -3.86 -43.87
C ILE A 38 -10.87 -4.44 -44.83
N ALA A 39 -10.19 -5.53 -44.45
CA ALA A 39 -9.23 -6.22 -45.32
C ALA A 39 -9.90 -6.82 -46.57
N SER A 40 -11.11 -7.36 -46.42
CA SER A 40 -11.87 -7.94 -47.55
C SER A 40 -12.34 -6.87 -48.55
N ARG A 41 -12.67 -5.66 -48.09
CA ARG A 41 -13.03 -4.52 -48.96
C ARG A 41 -11.82 -3.90 -49.67
N SER A 42 -10.62 -3.98 -49.07
CA SER A 42 -9.37 -3.56 -49.70
C SER A 42 -8.96 -4.53 -50.83
N LEU A 43 -9.11 -5.84 -50.62
CA LEU A 43 -8.76 -6.87 -51.61
C LEU A 43 -9.73 -6.98 -52.78
N GLN A 44 -11.00 -6.54 -52.64
CA GLN A 44 -11.94 -6.45 -53.77
C GLN A 44 -11.68 -5.29 -54.74
N ARG A 45 -10.78 -4.34 -54.42
CA ARG A 45 -10.34 -3.29 -55.36
C ARG A 45 -9.05 -3.60 -56.12
N VAL A 46 -8.33 -4.66 -55.76
CA VAL A 46 -7.03 -5.00 -56.38
C VAL A 46 -7.11 -6.25 -57.27
N SER A 47 -8.13 -7.10 -57.11
CA SER A 47 -8.29 -8.30 -57.95
C SER A 47 -9.21 -8.08 -59.15
N ARG A 48 -8.75 -7.26 -60.11
CA ARG A 48 -9.27 -7.23 -61.50
C ARG A 48 -8.14 -7.26 -62.52
N THR A 49 -7.12 -8.09 -62.28
CA THR A 49 -6.17 -8.52 -63.31
C THR A 49 -5.44 -9.76 -62.83
N LEU A 50 -5.29 -10.73 -63.73
CA LEU A 50 -4.60 -12.03 -63.63
C LEU A 50 -5.43 -13.23 -63.14
N ALA A 51 -5.79 -14.03 -64.14
CA ALA A 51 -6.34 -15.37 -64.06
C ALA A 51 -5.24 -16.44 -63.92
N THR A 52 -5.68 -17.61 -63.45
CA THR A 52 -5.12 -18.97 -63.65
C THR A 52 -3.71 -19.31 -63.14
N ALA A 53 -3.62 -20.13 -62.09
CA ALA A 53 -3.18 -21.54 -62.17
C ALA A 53 -2.89 -22.20 -60.79
N SER A 54 -3.49 -23.39 -60.60
CA SER A 54 -2.92 -24.61 -59.98
C SER A 54 -2.66 -24.76 -58.46
N ARG A 55 -3.45 -25.70 -57.91
CA ARG A 55 -3.13 -26.81 -56.97
C ARG A 55 -2.89 -26.58 -55.46
N ARG A 56 -3.84 -27.15 -54.71
CA ARG A 56 -3.75 -28.01 -53.50
C ARG A 56 -2.58 -27.75 -52.52
N SER A 57 -2.94 -27.34 -51.31
CA SER A 57 -2.37 -27.91 -50.09
C SER A 57 -3.38 -27.88 -48.95
N THR A 58 -3.52 -29.03 -48.30
CA THR A 58 -4.34 -29.32 -47.14
C THR A 58 -3.73 -28.71 -45.87
N ALA A 59 -4.48 -27.88 -45.15
CA ALA A 59 -4.22 -27.61 -43.74
C ALA A 59 -5.52 -27.27 -43.03
N THR A 60 -6.00 -28.23 -42.26
CA THR A 60 -7.05 -28.09 -41.25
C THR A 60 -6.61 -27.09 -40.18
N HIS A 61 -7.32 -25.96 -40.04
CA HIS A 61 -7.26 -25.12 -38.85
C HIS A 61 -8.43 -25.47 -37.92
N PRO A 62 -8.20 -25.84 -36.64
CA PRO A 62 -9.25 -25.88 -35.65
C PRO A 62 -9.26 -24.56 -34.86
N THR A 63 -10.23 -23.68 -35.13
CA THR A 63 -10.48 -22.51 -34.26
C THR A 63 -11.94 -22.50 -33.81
N ALA A 64 -12.26 -23.40 -32.87
CA ALA A 64 -13.59 -23.46 -32.25
C ALA A 64 -13.59 -23.86 -30.75
N SER A 65 -12.46 -23.84 -30.03
CA SER A 65 -12.41 -24.37 -28.65
C SER A 65 -12.56 -23.33 -27.52
N SER A 66 -12.48 -22.02 -27.76
CA SER A 66 -12.42 -21.05 -26.65
C SER A 66 -13.77 -20.55 -26.10
N SER A 67 -14.90 -20.72 -26.79
CA SER A 67 -16.20 -20.31 -26.23
C SER A 67 -16.84 -21.38 -25.34
N TRP A 68 -16.46 -22.65 -25.52
CA TRP A 68 -17.00 -23.76 -24.72
C TRP A 68 -16.44 -23.74 -23.29
N SER A 69 -15.17 -23.37 -23.11
CA SER A 69 -14.51 -23.31 -21.81
C SER A 69 -15.11 -22.30 -20.83
N SER A 70 -15.75 -21.23 -21.31
CA SER A 70 -16.20 -20.15 -20.42
C SER A 70 -17.68 -20.28 -20.03
N LEU A 71 -18.54 -20.78 -20.92
CA LEU A 71 -19.88 -21.22 -20.50
C LEU A 71 -19.79 -22.41 -19.52
N SER A 72 -18.84 -23.34 -19.71
CA SER A 72 -18.62 -24.43 -18.76
C SER A 72 -18.10 -23.93 -17.40
N GLN A 73 -17.27 -22.88 -17.39
CA GLN A 73 -16.80 -22.23 -16.15
C GLN A 73 -17.95 -21.55 -15.40
N GLN A 74 -18.83 -20.81 -16.09
CA GLN A 74 -20.01 -20.21 -15.48
C GLN A 74 -20.93 -21.26 -14.86
N SER A 75 -21.22 -22.34 -15.58
CA SER A 75 -22.04 -23.43 -15.04
C SER A 75 -21.39 -24.10 -13.84
N ALA A 76 -20.06 -24.26 -13.83
CA ALA A 76 -19.33 -24.84 -12.71
C ALA A 76 -19.38 -23.94 -11.46
N ILE A 77 -19.23 -22.62 -11.63
CA ILE A 77 -19.37 -21.66 -10.52
C ILE A 77 -20.81 -21.67 -9.98
N GLN A 78 -21.82 -21.71 -10.84
CA GLN A 78 -23.22 -21.80 -10.41
C GLN A 78 -23.49 -23.07 -9.58
N GLN A 79 -22.89 -24.21 -9.96
CA GLN A 79 -23.02 -25.47 -9.22
C GLN A 79 -22.44 -25.39 -7.80
N LEU A 80 -21.39 -24.61 -7.58
CA LEU A 80 -20.80 -24.41 -6.24
C LEU A 80 -21.77 -23.72 -5.26
N GLN A 81 -22.79 -22.99 -5.75
CA GLN A 81 -23.83 -22.41 -4.89
C GLN A 81 -24.72 -23.49 -4.24
N GLY A 82 -24.91 -24.63 -4.91
CA GLY A 82 -25.78 -25.72 -4.47
C GLY A 82 -25.09 -26.75 -3.58
N ASP A 83 -23.76 -26.72 -3.48
CA ASP A 83 -22.98 -27.66 -2.68
C ASP A 83 -22.95 -27.19 -1.20
N ALA A 84 -23.93 -27.65 -0.44
CA ALA A 84 -24.12 -27.25 0.96
C ALA A 84 -23.08 -27.82 1.93
N ALA A 85 -22.34 -28.87 1.54
CA ALA A 85 -21.43 -29.61 2.43
C ALA A 85 -19.95 -29.17 2.32
N LEU A 86 -19.60 -28.40 1.30
CA LEU A 86 -18.21 -28.12 0.92
C LEU A 86 -17.53 -27.03 1.78
N PRO A 87 -16.51 -27.27 2.61
CA PRO A 87 -15.88 -26.21 3.45
C PRO A 87 -15.62 -24.87 2.74
N LEU A 88 -15.73 -23.74 3.44
CA LEU A 88 -15.51 -22.42 2.85
C LEU A 88 -14.08 -22.26 2.29
N THR A 89 -13.10 -22.95 2.87
CA THR A 89 -11.74 -23.04 2.33
C THR A 89 -11.73 -23.69 0.94
N ASP A 90 -12.41 -24.83 0.82
CA ASP A 90 -12.47 -25.60 -0.42
C ASP A 90 -13.28 -24.84 -1.49
N LEU A 91 -14.29 -24.08 -1.06
CA LEU A 91 -15.04 -23.18 -1.95
C LEU A 91 -14.09 -22.12 -2.53
N ALA A 92 -13.30 -21.48 -1.68
CA ALA A 92 -12.37 -20.44 -2.09
C ALA A 92 -11.30 -20.98 -3.05
N ASP A 93 -10.76 -22.18 -2.78
CA ASP A 93 -9.79 -22.83 -3.66
C ASP A 93 -10.38 -23.20 -5.02
N LYS A 94 -11.59 -23.78 -5.05
CA LYS A 94 -12.30 -24.08 -6.31
C LYS A 94 -12.60 -22.81 -7.10
N LEU A 95 -13.05 -21.74 -6.45
CA LEU A 95 -13.28 -20.45 -7.10
C LEU A 95 -11.99 -19.83 -7.64
N ALA A 96 -10.87 -19.94 -6.92
CA ALA A 96 -9.58 -19.46 -7.37
C ALA A 96 -9.10 -20.20 -8.62
N GLY A 97 -9.28 -21.53 -8.65
CA GLY A 97 -8.98 -22.35 -9.82
C GLY A 97 -9.86 -22.00 -11.03
N LEU A 98 -11.16 -21.80 -10.83
CA LEU A 98 -12.10 -21.52 -11.92
C LEU A 98 -11.97 -20.09 -12.49
N THR A 99 -11.65 -19.11 -11.63
CA THR A 99 -11.56 -17.70 -12.04
C THR A 99 -10.16 -17.27 -12.46
N GLY A 100 -9.11 -17.99 -12.03
CA GLY A 100 -7.73 -17.54 -12.15
C GLY A 100 -7.42 -16.27 -11.34
N LYS A 101 -8.29 -15.89 -10.40
CA LYS A 101 -8.21 -14.66 -9.60
C LYS A 101 -7.87 -14.94 -8.13
N SER A 102 -6.87 -15.81 -7.91
CA SER A 102 -6.43 -16.18 -6.56
C SER A 102 -6.05 -14.97 -5.71
N ALA A 103 -5.40 -13.95 -6.30
CA ALA A 103 -4.99 -12.75 -5.58
C ALA A 103 -6.18 -11.89 -5.11
N GLN A 104 -7.30 -11.92 -5.82
CA GLN A 104 -8.52 -11.22 -5.44
C GLN A 104 -9.32 -11.99 -4.39
N ILE A 105 -9.27 -13.33 -4.44
CA ILE A 105 -9.98 -14.20 -3.50
C ILE A 105 -9.26 -14.22 -2.14
N PHE A 106 -7.96 -14.47 -2.13
CA PHE A 106 -7.16 -14.69 -0.91
C PHE A 106 -6.31 -13.49 -0.47
N GLY A 107 -6.12 -12.50 -1.34
CA GLY A 107 -5.09 -11.48 -1.17
C GLY A 107 -3.84 -11.76 -2.00
N ALA A 108 -3.05 -10.71 -2.26
CA ALA A 108 -1.94 -10.76 -3.21
C ALA A 108 -0.66 -11.38 -2.64
N ASP A 109 -0.50 -11.35 -1.31
CA ASP A 109 0.68 -11.82 -0.58
C ASP A 109 0.38 -13.08 0.27
N ASP A 110 1.43 -13.84 0.57
CA ASP A 110 1.31 -15.10 1.32
C ASP A 110 0.74 -14.91 2.72
N LYS A 111 1.02 -13.76 3.35
CA LYS A 111 0.50 -13.41 4.67
C LYS A 111 -1.02 -13.19 4.60
N ALA A 112 -1.49 -12.41 3.64
CA ALA A 112 -2.92 -12.22 3.41
C ALA A 112 -3.63 -13.56 3.14
N LYS A 113 -3.05 -14.41 2.30
CA LYS A 113 -3.61 -15.75 2.02
C LYS A 113 -3.73 -16.60 3.29
N ALA A 114 -2.71 -16.59 4.15
CA ALA A 114 -2.74 -17.29 5.43
C ALA A 114 -3.86 -16.75 6.34
N THR A 115 -3.96 -15.42 6.49
CA THR A 115 -5.00 -14.77 7.30
C THR A 115 -6.41 -15.06 6.78
N THR A 116 -6.65 -14.94 5.47
CA THR A 116 -7.94 -15.28 4.84
C THR A 116 -8.30 -16.74 5.11
N THR A 117 -7.35 -17.66 4.94
CA THR A 117 -7.60 -19.10 5.17
C THR A 117 -7.92 -19.38 6.65
N GLU A 118 -7.19 -18.76 7.57
CA GLU A 118 -7.46 -18.88 9.02
C GLU A 118 -8.89 -18.41 9.36
N TRP A 119 -9.33 -17.29 8.79
CA TRP A 119 -10.69 -16.78 8.98
C TRP A 119 -11.76 -17.68 8.40
N LEU A 120 -11.55 -18.24 7.20
CA LEU A 120 -12.50 -19.20 6.63
C LEU A 120 -12.62 -20.46 7.50
N GLN A 121 -11.50 -20.99 8.01
CA GLN A 121 -11.51 -22.13 8.93
C GLN A 121 -12.22 -21.81 10.25
N LYS A 122 -12.05 -20.58 10.78
CA LYS A 122 -12.78 -20.12 11.96
C LYS A 122 -14.28 -20.09 11.69
N LEU A 123 -14.70 -19.56 10.54
CA LEU A 123 -16.11 -19.48 10.17
C LEU A 123 -16.74 -20.87 9.91
N ASP A 124 -15.99 -21.81 9.33
CA ASP A 124 -16.48 -23.19 9.14
C ASP A 124 -16.69 -23.92 10.46
N LYS A 125 -15.88 -23.62 11.50
CA LYS A 125 -15.95 -24.24 12.82
C LYS A 125 -16.81 -23.47 13.82
N ALA A 126 -17.15 -22.21 13.52
CA ALA A 126 -17.89 -21.35 14.44
C ALA A 126 -19.35 -21.81 14.54
N ASP A 127 -19.85 -21.86 15.76
CA ASP A 127 -21.29 -21.85 15.98
C ASP A 127 -21.82 -20.45 15.64
N GLU A 128 -22.68 -20.38 14.62
CA GLU A 128 -23.33 -19.15 14.17
C GLU A 128 -24.00 -18.41 15.33
N GLN A 129 -24.67 -19.13 16.23
CA GLN A 129 -25.37 -18.54 17.37
C GLN A 129 -24.39 -17.92 18.37
N GLN A 130 -23.24 -18.57 18.59
CA GLN A 130 -22.18 -18.04 19.44
C GLN A 130 -21.50 -16.84 18.79
N LEU A 131 -21.26 -16.87 17.47
CA LEU A 131 -20.64 -15.77 16.73
C LEU A 131 -21.48 -14.50 16.77
N VAL A 132 -22.81 -14.61 16.67
CA VAL A 132 -23.73 -13.47 16.72
C VAL A 132 -24.26 -13.15 18.12
N SER A 133 -23.80 -13.88 19.15
CA SER A 133 -24.12 -13.58 20.55
C SER A 133 -23.48 -12.27 21.01
N ALA A 134 -23.96 -11.68 22.11
CA ALA A 134 -23.39 -10.44 22.65
C ALA A 134 -21.87 -10.54 22.93
N ASP A 135 -21.40 -11.68 23.45
CA ASP A 135 -19.97 -11.87 23.74
C ASP A 135 -19.17 -12.21 22.47
N GLY A 136 -19.79 -12.93 21.51
CA GLY A 136 -19.20 -13.15 20.19
C GLY A 136 -18.98 -11.84 19.43
N LEU A 137 -19.97 -10.94 19.44
CA LEU A 137 -19.88 -9.63 18.82
C LEU A 137 -18.85 -8.72 19.50
N LYS A 138 -18.72 -8.77 20.83
CA LYS A 138 -17.65 -8.05 21.55
C LYS A 138 -16.26 -8.54 21.15
N SER A 139 -16.04 -9.86 21.14
CA SER A 139 -14.76 -10.43 20.72
C SER A 139 -14.44 -10.10 19.26
N LEU A 140 -15.44 -10.15 18.39
CA LEU A 140 -15.30 -9.75 17.00
C LEU A 140 -15.00 -8.26 16.87
N ASN A 141 -15.58 -7.41 17.71
CA ASN A 141 -15.34 -5.97 17.73
C ASN A 141 -13.87 -5.63 18.01
N GLU A 142 -13.24 -6.32 18.96
CA GLU A 142 -11.81 -6.16 19.27
C GLU A 142 -10.93 -6.58 18.09
N GLN A 143 -11.28 -7.68 17.42
CA GLN A 143 -10.55 -8.16 16.25
C GLN A 143 -10.71 -7.21 15.04
N LEU A 144 -11.86 -6.55 14.92
CA LEU A 144 -12.18 -5.61 13.84
C LEU A 144 -11.76 -4.15 14.11
N ASP A 145 -11.24 -3.84 15.29
CA ASP A 145 -10.91 -2.46 15.72
C ASP A 145 -9.79 -1.84 14.88
N SER A 146 -8.75 -2.61 14.60
CA SER A 146 -7.56 -2.13 13.89
C SER A 146 -7.56 -2.44 12.38
N VAL A 147 -8.63 -3.06 11.86
CA VAL A 147 -8.69 -3.58 10.49
C VAL A 147 -9.89 -3.05 9.72
N THR A 148 -9.70 -2.67 8.46
CA THR A 148 -10.81 -2.29 7.58
C THR A 148 -11.44 -3.51 6.91
N PHE A 149 -10.58 -4.41 6.40
CA PHE A 149 -10.89 -5.76 5.92
C PHE A 149 -9.96 -6.75 6.62
N LEU A 150 -10.33 -8.02 6.66
CA LEU A 150 -9.70 -9.04 7.50
C LEU A 150 -8.22 -9.32 7.15
N ALA A 151 -7.88 -9.29 5.86
CA ALA A 151 -6.56 -9.73 5.38
C ALA A 151 -5.81 -8.65 4.57
N THR A 152 -6.50 -7.78 3.83
CA THR A 152 -5.86 -6.81 2.92
C THR A 152 -6.54 -5.45 2.97
N ASN A 153 -6.20 -4.54 2.05
CA ASN A 153 -6.91 -3.27 1.85
C ASN A 153 -8.11 -3.40 0.89
N LYS A 154 -8.48 -4.62 0.48
CA LYS A 154 -9.63 -4.95 -0.35
C LYS A 154 -10.38 -6.14 0.27
N PRO A 155 -11.71 -6.26 0.06
CA PRO A 155 -12.44 -7.39 0.59
C PRO A 155 -12.00 -8.68 -0.09
N THR A 156 -11.67 -9.66 0.72
CA THR A 156 -11.36 -11.03 0.34
C THR A 156 -12.58 -11.92 0.50
N VAL A 157 -12.47 -13.20 0.15
CA VAL A 157 -13.54 -14.18 0.39
C VAL A 157 -13.93 -14.28 1.88
N ALA A 158 -12.98 -14.12 2.80
CA ALA A 158 -13.25 -14.15 4.23
C ALA A 158 -14.15 -12.98 4.67
N ASP A 159 -13.96 -11.80 4.07
CA ASP A 159 -14.75 -10.62 4.41
C ASP A 159 -16.22 -10.80 4.03
N LEU A 160 -16.46 -11.34 2.83
CA LEU A 160 -17.81 -11.64 2.33
C LEU A 160 -18.47 -12.74 3.16
N ALA A 161 -17.72 -13.78 3.53
CA ALA A 161 -18.23 -14.88 4.35
C ALA A 161 -18.60 -14.43 5.77
N LEU A 162 -17.76 -13.60 6.40
CA LEU A 162 -18.04 -13.03 7.71
C LEU A 162 -19.26 -12.12 7.65
N PHE A 163 -19.31 -11.21 6.66
CA PHE A 163 -20.45 -10.30 6.46
C PHE A 163 -21.77 -11.04 6.31
N ALA A 164 -21.83 -12.05 5.44
CA ALA A 164 -23.04 -12.84 5.24
C ALA A 164 -23.52 -13.57 6.51
N SER A 165 -22.58 -13.90 7.40
CA SER A 165 -22.87 -14.57 8.68
C SER A 165 -23.43 -13.60 9.73
N ILE A 166 -22.88 -12.39 9.84
CA ILE A 166 -23.24 -11.44 10.90
C ILE A 166 -24.34 -10.43 10.51
N TYR A 167 -24.49 -10.13 9.21
CA TYR A 167 -25.43 -9.12 8.71
C TYR A 167 -26.88 -9.30 9.22
N PRO A 168 -27.49 -10.51 9.21
CA PRO A 168 -28.89 -10.68 9.60
C PRO A 168 -29.19 -10.30 11.05
N THR A 169 -28.19 -10.40 11.93
CA THR A 169 -28.29 -10.01 13.34
C THR A 169 -27.93 -8.54 13.51
N VAL A 170 -26.79 -8.10 12.96
CA VAL A 170 -26.28 -6.73 13.12
C VAL A 170 -27.24 -5.69 12.54
N SER A 171 -27.89 -5.98 11.41
CA SER A 171 -28.89 -5.10 10.79
C SER A 171 -30.14 -4.85 11.64
N LYS A 172 -30.37 -5.67 12.69
CA LYS A 172 -31.53 -5.60 13.58
C LYS A 172 -31.18 -5.15 15.01
N LEU A 173 -29.90 -4.91 15.29
CA LEU A 173 -29.46 -4.47 16.62
C LEU A 173 -30.03 -3.09 16.96
N GLN A 174 -30.36 -2.90 18.23
CA GLN A 174 -30.80 -1.59 18.72
C GLN A 174 -29.62 -0.61 18.76
N PRO A 175 -29.86 0.72 18.69
CA PRO A 175 -28.79 1.72 18.68
C PRO A 175 -27.76 1.55 19.80
N ALA A 176 -28.22 1.25 21.02
CA ALA A 176 -27.35 1.02 22.18
C ALA A 176 -26.39 -0.18 21.99
N GLU A 177 -26.84 -1.25 21.35
CA GLU A 177 -26.03 -2.45 21.09
C GLU A 177 -25.04 -2.20 19.94
N GLN A 178 -25.44 -1.40 18.94
CA GLN A 178 -24.53 -0.95 17.88
C GLN A 178 -23.40 -0.09 18.45
N HIS A 179 -23.70 0.80 19.42
CA HIS A 179 -22.70 1.63 20.09
C HIS A 179 -21.75 0.82 20.98
N ALA A 180 -22.20 -0.32 21.51
CA ALA A 180 -21.34 -1.23 22.27
C ALA A 180 -20.34 -1.99 21.37
N SER A 181 -20.63 -2.15 20.08
CA SER A 181 -19.75 -2.82 19.10
C SER A 181 -19.56 -1.97 17.83
N PRO A 182 -18.88 -0.80 17.93
CA PRO A 182 -18.78 0.17 16.84
C PRO A 182 -18.01 -0.36 15.63
N SER A 183 -16.98 -1.18 15.85
CA SER A 183 -16.15 -1.75 14.79
C SER A 183 -16.91 -2.78 13.97
N VAL A 184 -17.79 -3.56 14.60
CA VAL A 184 -18.71 -4.49 13.92
C VAL A 184 -19.75 -3.72 13.09
N ALA A 185 -20.40 -2.71 13.68
CA ALA A 185 -21.39 -1.90 12.97
C ALA A 185 -20.77 -1.16 11.77
N ARG A 186 -19.58 -0.58 11.94
CA ARG A 186 -18.77 0.01 10.86
C ARG A 186 -18.48 -1.01 9.77
N TYR A 187 -18.03 -2.21 10.14
CA TYR A 187 -17.63 -3.24 9.20
C TYR A 187 -18.82 -3.70 8.33
N VAL A 188 -19.98 -3.94 8.93
CA VAL A 188 -21.21 -4.32 8.22
C VAL A 188 -21.71 -3.19 7.33
N SER A 189 -21.72 -1.96 7.82
CA SER A 189 -22.09 -0.78 7.02
C SER A 189 -21.19 -0.63 5.80
N HIS A 190 -19.88 -0.68 6.01
CA HIS A 190 -18.90 -0.54 4.94
C HIS A 190 -19.08 -1.60 3.85
N LEU A 191 -19.16 -2.89 4.23
CA LEU A 191 -19.33 -3.97 3.25
C LEU A 191 -20.69 -3.93 2.54
N SER A 192 -21.77 -3.54 3.23
CA SER A 192 -23.09 -3.42 2.62
C SER A 192 -23.17 -2.34 1.54
N ASN A 193 -22.36 -1.28 1.66
CA ASN A 193 -22.29 -0.15 0.74
C ASN A 193 -21.33 -0.39 -0.46
N LEU A 194 -20.54 -1.46 -0.47
CA LEU A 194 -19.63 -1.72 -1.58
C LEU A 194 -20.40 -2.14 -2.84
N PRO A 195 -20.19 -1.48 -4.01
CA PRO A 195 -20.93 -1.80 -5.23
C PRO A 195 -20.81 -3.25 -5.68
N GLN A 196 -19.64 -3.87 -5.47
CA GLN A 196 -19.41 -5.28 -5.77
C GLN A 196 -20.22 -6.23 -4.88
N VAL A 197 -20.40 -5.88 -3.61
CA VAL A 197 -21.19 -6.66 -2.65
C VAL A 197 -22.66 -6.47 -2.95
N ALA A 198 -23.13 -5.24 -3.18
CA ALA A 198 -24.52 -4.97 -3.56
C ALA A 198 -24.94 -5.74 -4.82
N ARG A 199 -24.07 -5.79 -5.85
CA ARG A 199 -24.31 -6.61 -7.05
C ARG A 199 -24.41 -8.09 -6.74
N ALA A 200 -23.51 -8.61 -5.90
CA ALA A 200 -23.48 -10.03 -5.51
C ALA A 200 -24.72 -10.41 -4.69
N VAL A 201 -25.12 -9.57 -3.74
CA VAL A 201 -26.34 -9.73 -2.93
C VAL A 201 -27.58 -9.80 -3.81
N ASN A 202 -27.71 -8.89 -4.76
CA ASN A 202 -28.82 -8.87 -5.71
C ASN A 202 -28.83 -10.12 -6.60
N ALA A 203 -27.67 -10.53 -7.10
CA ALA A 203 -27.52 -11.72 -7.93
C ALA A 203 -27.81 -13.03 -7.17
N ALA A 204 -27.58 -13.06 -5.85
CA ALA A 204 -27.86 -14.19 -4.98
C ALA A 204 -29.24 -14.13 -4.29
N GLN A 205 -30.01 -13.04 -4.49
CA GLN A 205 -31.31 -12.79 -3.84
C GLN A 205 -31.27 -12.95 -2.31
N LEU A 206 -30.20 -12.47 -1.67
CA LEU A 206 -29.98 -12.65 -0.23
C LEU A 206 -30.80 -11.69 0.65
N GLY A 207 -31.49 -10.71 0.05
CA GLY A 207 -32.34 -9.76 0.78
C GLY A 207 -31.57 -8.80 1.69
N PHE A 208 -30.25 -8.67 1.51
CA PHE A 208 -29.46 -7.70 2.26
C PHE A 208 -29.64 -6.31 1.65
N ALA A 209 -29.89 -5.31 2.49
CA ALA A 209 -29.99 -3.91 2.13
C ALA A 209 -28.75 -3.13 2.62
N SER A 210 -28.57 -1.93 2.09
CA SER A 210 -27.62 -0.95 2.62
C SER A 210 -27.90 -0.72 4.10
N PHE A 211 -26.87 -0.81 4.94
CA PHE A 211 -26.98 -0.65 6.38
C PHE A 211 -26.18 0.57 6.83
N GLU A 212 -26.84 1.48 7.53
CA GLU A 212 -26.21 2.63 8.18
C GLU A 212 -26.41 2.54 9.69
N PRO A 213 -25.34 2.65 10.51
CA PRO A 213 -25.47 2.63 11.96
C PRO A 213 -26.31 3.82 12.45
N THR A 214 -27.08 3.62 13.51
CA THR A 214 -27.85 4.70 14.10
C THR A 214 -26.93 5.64 14.89
N TYR A 215 -26.87 6.90 14.47
CA TYR A 215 -26.08 7.95 15.13
C TYR A 215 -26.83 8.66 16.26
N GLU A 216 -28.15 8.48 16.35
CA GLU A 216 -28.96 9.04 17.44
C GLU A 216 -28.61 8.38 18.77
N GLY A 217 -28.38 9.20 19.81
CA GLY A 217 -27.99 8.72 21.13
C GLY A 217 -26.54 8.25 21.26
N MET A 218 -25.67 8.57 20.28
CA MET A 218 -24.22 8.32 20.38
C MET A 218 -23.70 8.85 21.73
N PRO A 219 -22.96 8.06 22.51
CA PRO A 219 -22.31 8.55 23.72
C PRO A 219 -21.45 9.75 23.35
N THR A 220 -21.64 10.88 24.04
CA THR A 220 -20.86 12.08 23.79
C THR A 220 -19.37 11.71 23.85
N ILE A 221 -18.65 11.88 22.74
CA ILE A 221 -17.22 11.62 22.69
C ILE A 221 -16.56 12.59 23.67
N GLN A 222 -16.33 12.13 24.90
CA GLN A 222 -15.57 12.88 25.88
C GLN A 222 -14.12 12.85 25.42
N ARG A 223 -13.78 13.82 24.56
CA ARG A 223 -12.38 14.19 24.36
C ARG A 223 -11.89 14.63 25.72
N ALA A 224 -11.12 13.77 26.39
CA ALA A 224 -10.50 14.10 27.65
C ALA A 224 -9.82 15.47 27.49
N LYS A 225 -10.19 16.45 28.33
CA LYS A 225 -9.54 17.75 28.28
C LYS A 225 -8.04 17.50 28.51
N PRO A 226 -7.14 18.29 27.90
CA PRO A 226 -5.69 18.14 28.12
C PRO A 226 -5.29 18.11 29.60
N GLU A 227 -6.11 18.73 30.45
CA GLU A 227 -5.98 18.75 31.91
C GLU A 227 -6.29 17.40 32.57
N ASP A 228 -7.27 16.65 32.07
CA ASP A 228 -7.67 15.34 32.59
C ASP A 228 -6.67 14.24 32.19
N ILE A 229 -6.05 14.37 31.00
CA ILE A 229 -4.95 13.49 30.56
C ILE A 229 -3.69 13.73 31.41
N LYS A 230 -3.43 14.98 31.80
CA LYS A 230 -2.34 15.32 32.74
C LYS A 230 -2.65 14.83 34.16
N LYS A 231 -3.90 14.93 34.63
CA LYS A 231 -4.33 14.39 35.93
C LYS A 231 -4.28 12.86 35.97
N ALA A 232 -4.70 12.16 34.93
CA ALA A 232 -4.61 10.69 34.85
C ALA A 232 -3.15 10.20 34.77
N LYS A 233 -2.28 10.90 34.03
CA LYS A 233 -0.84 10.61 34.01
C LYS A 233 -0.15 10.93 35.34
N LYS A 234 -0.63 11.94 36.09
CA LYS A 234 -0.10 12.29 37.42
C LYS A 234 -0.58 11.33 38.50
N ALA A 235 -1.86 10.94 38.48
CA ALA A 235 -2.43 9.95 39.39
C ALA A 235 -1.82 8.55 39.21
N ASN A 236 -1.51 8.12 37.98
CA ASN A 236 -0.85 6.84 37.73
C ASN A 236 0.65 6.85 38.11
N LYS A 237 1.26 8.03 38.20
CA LYS A 237 2.65 8.22 38.63
C LYS A 237 2.79 8.37 40.15
N GLU A 238 1.75 8.89 40.81
CA GLU A 238 1.64 8.96 42.28
C GLU A 238 1.19 7.62 42.89
N ALA A 239 0.35 6.83 42.21
CA ALA A 239 -0.01 5.48 42.65
C ALA A 239 1.16 4.46 42.55
N ALA A 240 2.07 4.65 41.57
CA ALA A 240 3.27 3.82 41.42
C ALA A 240 4.39 4.16 42.43
N ALA A 241 4.33 5.31 43.09
CA ALA A 241 5.33 5.77 44.05
C ALA A 241 4.98 5.44 45.53
N ALA A 242 3.75 5.01 45.81
CA ALA A 242 3.26 4.77 47.18
C ALA A 242 3.18 3.28 47.59
N ALA A 243 3.66 2.34 46.75
CA ALA A 243 3.53 0.90 46.98
C ALA A 243 4.87 0.14 47.11
N ASP A 244 5.92 0.79 47.63
CA ASP A 244 7.13 0.09 48.10
C ASP A 244 7.30 0.36 49.60
N GLY A 245 6.72 -0.52 50.42
CA GLY A 245 6.75 -0.38 51.87
C GLY A 245 5.81 -1.33 52.62
N GLN A 246 6.31 -2.54 52.86
CA GLN A 246 5.91 -3.53 53.88
C GLN A 246 4.98 -4.71 53.48
N LYS A 247 5.63 -5.88 53.49
CA LYS A 247 5.14 -7.26 53.49
C LYS A 247 4.58 -7.69 54.86
N LYS A 248 3.60 -8.62 54.81
CA LYS A 248 3.37 -9.86 55.60
C LYS A 248 1.85 -10.09 55.75
N ASP A 249 1.24 -11.27 55.62
CA ASP A 249 1.67 -12.67 55.54
C ASP A 249 0.63 -13.51 54.76
N ILE A 250 1.08 -14.70 54.36
CA ILE A 250 0.60 -15.58 53.26
C ILE A 250 -0.13 -16.82 53.85
N PRO A 251 -0.94 -17.58 53.06
CA PRO A 251 -0.48 -18.96 52.78
C PRO A 251 -0.45 -19.33 51.29
N GLN A 252 0.62 -20.05 50.97
CA GLN A 252 1.09 -20.49 49.66
C GLN A 252 0.24 -21.65 49.12
N GLN A 253 -0.01 -21.63 47.80
CA GLN A 253 0.21 -22.83 46.98
C GLN A 253 1.21 -22.49 45.88
N GLN A 254 2.41 -23.01 46.09
CA GLN A 254 3.59 -22.98 45.23
C GLN A 254 3.62 -24.21 44.33
N GLN A 255 4.13 -24.04 43.11
CA GLN A 255 5.25 -24.80 42.52
C GLN A 255 5.44 -24.24 41.09
N GLN A 256 6.47 -23.44 40.82
CA GLN A 256 7.90 -23.76 40.63
C GLN A 256 8.25 -23.56 39.14
N GLN A 257 9.01 -22.49 38.88
CA GLN A 257 10.09 -22.55 37.90
C GLN A 257 11.07 -23.63 38.38
N GLN A 258 11.42 -24.56 37.49
CA GLN A 258 12.70 -25.24 37.53
C GLN A 258 13.32 -25.14 36.14
N ASP A 259 14.45 -24.47 36.12
CA ASP A 259 15.46 -24.64 35.09
C ASP A 259 16.39 -25.80 35.54
N GLN A 260 16.83 -26.60 34.55
CA GLN A 260 18.01 -27.50 34.53
C GLN A 260 17.87 -28.93 35.11
N PRO A 261 18.44 -29.98 34.43
CA PRO A 261 19.85 -30.00 34.05
C PRO A 261 20.19 -30.44 32.63
N LYS A 262 21.14 -29.71 32.03
CA LYS A 262 21.99 -30.17 30.93
C LYS A 262 23.35 -30.58 31.52
N LYS A 263 23.54 -31.89 31.74
CA LYS A 263 24.81 -32.63 31.92
C LYS A 263 24.46 -34.11 31.73
N GLU A 264 25.20 -34.99 31.06
CA GLU A 264 26.47 -34.97 30.35
C GLU A 264 26.48 -36.29 29.55
N LYS A 265 26.69 -36.26 28.24
CA LYS A 265 27.53 -37.30 27.61
C LYS A 265 28.43 -36.64 26.58
N LYS A 266 29.71 -36.90 26.81
CA LYS A 266 30.90 -36.24 26.32
C LYS A 266 31.66 -37.30 25.54
N GLU A 267 31.82 -37.09 24.24
CA GLU A 267 32.98 -37.48 23.42
C GLU A 267 33.17 -36.27 22.49
N LYS A 268 34.02 -35.30 22.78
CA LYS A 268 35.50 -35.26 22.80
C LYS A 268 36.15 -35.66 21.46
N LYS A 269 36.36 -34.65 20.60
CA LYS A 269 37.61 -34.43 19.83
C LYS A 269 37.55 -32.98 19.31
N GLU A 270 38.19 -32.02 19.96
CA GLU A 270 39.63 -31.67 19.94
C GLU A 270 40.09 -31.02 18.63
N LYS A 271 40.83 -29.92 18.82
CA LYS A 271 41.32 -28.90 17.89
C LYS A 271 42.24 -29.42 16.79
N ALA A 272 42.12 -28.80 15.60
CA ALA A 272 43.17 -28.29 14.68
C ALA A 272 44.28 -29.27 14.19
N PRO A 273 45.08 -29.00 13.13
CA PRO A 273 45.26 -27.76 12.36
C PRO A 273 45.34 -27.91 10.82
N LYS A 274 45.52 -26.76 10.18
CA LYS A 274 45.98 -26.49 8.80
C LYS A 274 47.18 -27.34 8.36
N GLU A 275 47.30 -27.60 7.05
CA GLU A 275 48.38 -27.11 6.16
C GLU A 275 48.01 -27.39 4.67
N VAL A 276 47.89 -26.40 3.78
CA VAL A 276 48.92 -25.70 2.96
C VAL A 276 49.44 -26.52 1.76
N LYS A 277 49.16 -26.01 0.55
CA LYS A 277 50.14 -25.49 -0.46
C LYS A 277 49.34 -24.93 -1.65
N ALA A 278 49.39 -23.65 -2.03
CA ALA A 278 50.49 -22.75 -2.40
C ALA A 278 50.92 -22.86 -3.87
N GLY A 279 51.00 -21.69 -4.52
CA GLY A 279 51.52 -21.40 -5.86
C GLY A 279 50.73 -20.25 -6.50
N ALA A 280 50.87 -18.97 -6.09
CA ALA A 280 51.93 -17.99 -6.42
C ALA A 280 51.89 -17.54 -7.90
N GLY A 281 51.89 -16.26 -8.28
CA GLY A 281 52.04 -14.97 -7.58
C GLY A 281 51.38 -13.84 -8.41
N GLY A 282 51.37 -12.55 -8.04
CA GLY A 282 52.07 -11.82 -7.01
C GLY A 282 52.73 -10.56 -7.60
N CYS A 283 52.14 -9.39 -7.37
CA CYS A 283 52.77 -8.07 -7.10
C CYS A 283 51.62 -7.07 -6.84
N GLY A 284 51.37 -6.46 -5.67
CA GLY A 284 52.25 -5.96 -4.61
C GLY A 284 52.44 -4.44 -4.83
N GLY A 285 52.08 -3.51 -3.93
CA GLY A 285 51.74 -3.56 -2.50
C GLY A 285 50.86 -2.38 -2.04
N LYS A 286 50.12 -2.52 -0.93
CA LYS A 286 50.45 -2.17 0.49
C LYS A 286 50.48 -0.64 0.72
N LYS A 287 49.88 -0.06 1.78
CA LYS A 287 49.37 -0.59 3.05
C LYS A 287 48.70 0.59 3.81
N GLY A 288 47.74 0.29 4.68
CA GLY A 288 47.39 1.18 5.80
C GLY A 288 45.90 1.18 6.11
N GLY A 289 45.45 0.30 7.00
CA GLY A 289 44.09 0.29 7.50
C GLY A 289 43.95 1.13 8.77
N ALA A 290 42.74 1.62 9.03
CA ALA A 290 42.14 1.69 10.35
C ALA A 290 40.64 1.95 10.18
N SER A 291 39.89 1.21 10.98
CA SER A 291 38.48 1.42 11.28
C SER A 291 38.16 2.88 11.58
N ALA A 292 37.11 3.42 10.98
CA ALA A 292 36.20 4.33 11.66
C ALA A 292 34.82 4.26 11.02
N ALA A 293 33.92 3.55 11.69
CA ALA A 293 32.54 3.97 11.75
C ALA A 293 32.55 5.35 12.44
N ALA A 294 32.62 6.43 11.66
CA ALA A 294 32.44 7.77 12.18
C ALA A 294 30.94 8.03 12.23
N ALA A 295 30.39 7.90 13.43
CA ALA A 295 29.20 8.64 13.80
C ALA A 295 29.56 10.13 13.72
N ASP A 296 29.11 10.81 12.68
CA ASP A 296 29.29 12.27 12.60
C ASP A 296 28.19 12.96 13.41
N THR A 297 28.61 13.42 14.58
CA THR A 297 28.06 14.54 15.36
C THR A 297 28.21 15.84 14.60
N THR A 298 27.52 15.97 13.48
CA THR A 298 27.24 17.23 12.79
C THR A 298 25.73 17.30 12.64
N GLY A 299 25.14 18.49 12.82
CA GLY A 299 23.69 18.67 12.74
C GLY A 299 23.09 18.21 11.40
N PRO A 300 21.76 18.27 11.24
CA PRO A 300 21.11 17.96 9.97
C PRO A 300 21.76 18.76 8.83
N ILE A 301 22.17 18.10 7.75
CA ILE A 301 22.74 18.74 6.56
C ILE A 301 21.94 18.38 5.30
N PRO A 302 21.80 19.27 4.31
CA PRO A 302 20.99 19.02 3.12
C PRO A 302 21.40 17.79 2.32
N SER A 303 22.70 17.46 2.29
CA SER A 303 23.22 16.30 1.54
C SER A 303 22.72 14.95 2.07
N GLN A 304 22.13 14.90 3.27
CA GLN A 304 21.51 13.68 3.78
C GLN A 304 20.20 13.34 3.05
N ILE A 305 19.56 14.30 2.41
CA ILE A 305 18.28 14.14 1.71
C ILE A 305 18.55 13.70 0.26
N ASP A 306 17.94 12.59 -0.17
CA ASP A 306 18.06 12.09 -1.55
C ASP A 306 17.03 12.79 -2.43
N LEU A 307 17.47 13.82 -3.15
CA LEU A 307 16.67 14.54 -4.14
C LEU A 307 16.99 14.03 -5.55
N ARG A 308 15.96 13.62 -6.30
CA ARG A 308 16.10 13.13 -7.67
C ARG A 308 15.09 13.72 -8.61
N VAL A 309 15.48 13.84 -9.87
CA VAL A 309 14.55 14.12 -10.96
C VAL A 309 13.68 12.90 -11.21
N GLY A 310 12.38 13.10 -11.32
CA GLY A 310 11.40 12.07 -11.67
C GLY A 310 10.49 12.49 -12.81
N LYS A 311 9.85 11.52 -13.45
CA LYS A 311 8.82 11.73 -14.47
C LYS A 311 7.52 11.07 -14.06
N ILE A 312 6.44 11.84 -14.05
CA ILE A 312 5.10 11.29 -13.77
C ILE A 312 4.63 10.49 -14.98
N VAL A 313 4.60 9.15 -14.85
CA VAL A 313 4.17 8.21 -15.89
C VAL A 313 2.65 8.09 -15.93
N SER A 314 1.99 8.14 -14.78
CA SER A 314 0.54 8.17 -14.69
C SER A 314 0.10 8.97 -13.46
N VAL A 315 -1.02 9.68 -13.57
CA VAL A 315 -1.66 10.38 -12.46
C VAL A 315 -3.15 10.06 -12.45
N GLU A 316 -3.67 9.73 -11.27
CA GLU A 316 -5.10 9.47 -11.02
C GLU A 316 -5.53 10.23 -9.77
N LYS A 317 -6.81 10.58 -9.64
CA LYS A 317 -7.32 11.09 -8.36
C LYS A 317 -7.35 9.95 -7.35
N HIS A 318 -6.97 10.24 -6.11
CA HIS A 318 -7.01 9.24 -5.06
C HIS A 318 -8.46 8.78 -4.83
N PRO A 319 -8.73 7.46 -4.76
CA PRO A 319 -10.11 6.94 -4.70
C PRO A 319 -10.86 7.39 -3.44
N ASP A 320 -10.15 7.50 -2.31
CA ASP A 320 -10.73 7.83 -1.00
C ASP A 320 -10.31 9.22 -0.47
N ALA A 321 -9.77 10.10 -1.32
CA ALA A 321 -9.29 11.43 -0.89
C ALA A 321 -9.35 12.49 -1.99
N ASP A 322 -10.29 13.43 -1.86
CA ASP A 322 -10.55 14.46 -2.88
C ASP A 322 -9.38 15.44 -3.12
N ALA A 323 -8.52 15.62 -2.11
CA ALA A 323 -7.38 16.53 -2.17
C ALA A 323 -6.08 15.87 -2.65
N LEU A 324 -6.06 14.54 -2.84
CA LEU A 324 -4.85 13.79 -3.17
C LEU A 324 -4.88 13.24 -4.60
N TYR A 325 -3.74 13.32 -5.27
CA TYR A 325 -3.43 12.54 -6.45
C TYR A 325 -2.68 11.27 -6.06
N LEU A 326 -2.79 10.27 -6.92
CA LEU A 326 -2.00 9.05 -6.92
C LEU A 326 -1.16 9.05 -8.19
N GLU A 327 0.15 9.25 -8.02
CA GLU A 327 1.09 9.29 -9.12
C GLU A 327 1.96 8.03 -9.18
N LYS A 328 2.27 7.60 -10.40
CA LYS A 328 3.41 6.70 -10.68
C LYS A 328 4.55 7.54 -11.21
N VAL A 329 5.62 7.67 -10.44
CA VAL A 329 6.75 8.53 -10.78
C VAL A 329 8.00 7.68 -11.00
N ASP A 330 8.54 7.76 -12.21
CA ASP A 330 9.80 7.12 -12.57
C ASP A 330 10.96 8.00 -12.10
N PHE A 331 11.80 7.47 -11.21
CA PHE A 331 13.03 8.10 -10.71
C PHE A 331 14.29 7.42 -11.26
N GLY A 332 14.20 6.72 -12.41
CA GLY A 332 15.33 6.03 -13.04
C GLY A 332 15.80 4.79 -12.28
N GLU A 333 14.89 4.16 -11.52
CA GLU A 333 15.21 3.01 -10.67
C GLU A 333 14.93 1.68 -11.38
N ALA A 334 15.74 0.67 -11.09
CA ALA A 334 15.58 -0.66 -11.69
C ALA A 334 14.26 -1.35 -11.32
N ASP A 335 13.72 -1.05 -10.13
CA ASP A 335 12.46 -1.60 -9.62
C ASP A 335 11.21 -0.96 -10.26
N GLY A 336 11.39 0.06 -11.11
CA GLY A 336 10.34 0.76 -11.84
C GLY A 336 9.74 1.96 -11.11
N PRO A 337 8.62 2.53 -11.62
CA PRO A 337 8.02 3.75 -11.07
C PRO A 337 7.48 3.58 -9.64
N ARG A 338 7.79 4.55 -8.78
CA ARG A 338 7.29 4.61 -7.40
C ARG A 338 5.85 5.12 -7.34
N THR A 339 5.07 4.62 -6.39
CA THR A 339 3.79 5.24 -6.02
C THR A 339 4.06 6.45 -5.15
N ILE A 340 3.60 7.62 -5.58
CA ILE A 340 3.63 8.87 -4.82
C ILE A 340 2.19 9.34 -4.60
N LEU A 341 1.94 9.96 -3.45
CA LEU A 341 0.67 10.62 -3.16
C LEU A 341 0.95 12.10 -2.91
N SER A 342 0.35 12.98 -3.71
CA SER A 342 0.55 14.42 -3.58
C SER A 342 -0.77 15.16 -3.32
N GLY A 343 -0.71 16.20 -2.48
CA GLY A 343 -1.87 17.05 -2.16
C GLY A 343 -2.12 18.16 -3.17
N LEU A 344 -2.06 17.86 -4.47
CA LEU A 344 -2.03 18.87 -5.53
C LEU A 344 -3.35 19.07 -6.29
N VAL A 345 -4.43 18.33 -5.94
CA VAL A 345 -5.70 18.35 -6.70
C VAL A 345 -6.32 19.74 -6.84
N HIS A 346 -6.19 20.58 -5.82
CA HIS A 346 -6.73 21.94 -5.83
C HIS A 346 -5.79 22.98 -6.44
N PHE A 347 -4.55 22.60 -6.76
CA PHE A 347 -3.50 23.54 -7.16
C PHE A 347 -3.04 23.32 -8.60
N VAL A 348 -2.91 22.07 -9.03
CA VAL A 348 -2.44 21.71 -10.36
C VAL A 348 -3.46 20.78 -11.02
N PRO A 349 -4.00 21.15 -12.21
CA PRO A 349 -4.92 20.29 -12.92
C PRO A 349 -4.21 19.02 -13.44
N ILE A 350 -4.95 17.92 -13.54
CA ILE A 350 -4.41 16.57 -13.81
C ILE A 350 -3.68 16.50 -15.17
N GLU A 351 -4.13 17.29 -16.14
CA GLU A 351 -3.55 17.38 -17.49
C GLU A 351 -2.15 17.99 -17.46
N LYS A 352 -1.87 18.87 -16.49
CA LYS A 352 -0.54 19.45 -16.27
C LYS A 352 0.37 18.56 -15.42
N MET A 353 -0.17 17.53 -14.77
CA MET A 353 0.60 16.57 -13.98
C MET A 353 1.07 15.39 -14.82
N GLN A 354 0.26 14.95 -15.79
CA GLN A 354 0.61 13.82 -16.66
C GLN A 354 1.88 14.11 -17.47
N ASN A 355 2.85 13.18 -17.47
CA ASN A 355 4.15 13.30 -18.15
C ASN A 355 5.04 14.47 -17.67
N ARG A 356 4.69 15.12 -16.55
CA ARG A 356 5.48 16.23 -16.00
C ARG A 356 6.78 15.72 -15.39
N MET A 357 7.86 16.48 -15.60
CA MET A 357 9.12 16.31 -14.90
C MET A 357 9.05 17.01 -13.55
N VAL A 358 9.44 16.31 -12.49
CA VAL A 358 9.29 16.74 -11.10
C VAL A 358 10.54 16.41 -10.30
N ILE A 359 10.66 16.97 -9.12
CA ILE A 359 11.71 16.64 -8.16
C ILE A 359 11.08 15.85 -7.02
N GLY A 360 11.66 14.70 -6.67
CA GLY A 360 11.20 13.86 -5.59
C GLY A 360 12.21 13.75 -4.47
N VAL A 361 11.71 13.63 -3.24
CA VAL A 361 12.47 13.19 -2.07
C VAL A 361 12.34 11.67 -1.95
N CYS A 362 13.44 10.96 -2.20
CA CYS A 362 13.44 9.51 -2.45
C CYS A 362 13.86 8.66 -1.24
N ASN A 363 14.46 9.24 -0.20
CA ASN A 363 14.93 8.50 0.98
C ASN A 363 14.09 8.72 2.24
N LEU A 364 12.87 9.25 2.12
CA LEU A 364 11.92 9.30 3.23
C LEU A 364 11.38 7.89 3.53
N LYS A 365 11.10 7.62 4.82
CA LYS A 365 10.40 6.39 5.20
C LYS A 365 9.01 6.38 4.54
N PRO A 366 8.65 5.31 3.81
CA PRO A 366 7.35 5.26 3.13
C PRO A 366 6.19 5.45 4.11
N ALA A 367 5.28 6.36 3.78
CA ALA A 367 4.16 6.77 4.62
C ALA A 367 2.84 6.33 3.99
N ALA A 368 1.92 5.81 4.80
CA ALA A 368 0.58 5.48 4.35
C ALA A 368 -0.32 6.71 4.48
N MET A 369 -0.97 7.12 3.39
CA MET A 369 -1.99 8.16 3.39
C MET A 369 -3.26 7.52 2.85
N ARG A 370 -4.33 7.53 3.65
CA ARG A 370 -5.66 7.01 3.26
C ARG A 370 -5.61 5.59 2.67
N GLY A 371 -4.79 4.72 3.25
CA GLY A 371 -4.70 3.30 2.90
C GLY A 371 -3.71 2.96 1.78
N ILE A 372 -3.13 3.95 1.11
CA ILE A 372 -2.12 3.76 0.05
C ILE A 372 -0.76 4.25 0.54
N LYS A 373 0.30 3.47 0.28
CA LYS A 373 1.66 3.82 0.70
C LYS A 373 2.33 4.70 -0.35
N SER A 374 2.75 5.90 0.05
CA SER A 374 3.62 6.78 -0.72
C SER A 374 5.08 6.42 -0.45
N TYR A 375 5.87 6.25 -1.50
CA TYR A 375 7.30 5.88 -1.45
C TYR A 375 8.22 7.09 -1.71
N GLY A 376 7.74 8.28 -1.38
CA GLY A 376 8.46 9.53 -1.52
C GLY A 376 7.52 10.72 -1.41
N MET A 377 8.03 11.88 -1.76
CA MET A 377 7.30 13.15 -1.76
C MET A 377 7.75 13.99 -2.94
N LEU A 378 6.83 14.69 -3.61
CA LEU A 378 7.19 15.68 -4.64
C LEU A 378 7.56 16.99 -3.97
N LEU A 379 8.71 17.55 -4.34
CA LEU A 379 9.14 18.87 -3.89
C LEU A 379 8.36 19.94 -4.64
N CYS A 380 7.62 20.76 -3.88
CA CYS A 380 6.79 21.83 -4.42
C CYS A 380 7.20 23.18 -3.84
N ALA A 381 7.05 24.23 -4.63
CA ALA A 381 7.11 25.61 -4.16
C ALA A 381 5.73 26.05 -3.68
N THR A 382 5.64 26.46 -2.42
CA THR A 382 4.46 27.08 -1.83
C THR A 382 4.66 28.59 -1.78
N HIS A 383 3.68 29.36 -2.23
CA HIS A 383 3.74 30.82 -2.25
C HIS A 383 4.07 31.40 -0.85
N LYS A 384 4.74 32.56 -0.82
CA LYS A 384 5.17 33.23 0.43
C LYS A 384 4.01 33.58 1.38
N ASP A 385 2.82 33.80 0.81
CA ASP A 385 1.58 34.09 1.57
C ASP A 385 0.86 32.80 2.01
N GLY A 386 1.50 31.64 1.85
CA GLY A 386 0.97 30.34 2.22
C GLY A 386 0.21 29.66 1.09
N LYS A 387 -0.54 28.59 1.43
CA LYS A 387 -1.22 27.72 0.46
C LYS A 387 -2.27 28.45 -0.36
N ASP A 388 -2.89 29.48 0.18
CA ASP A 388 -3.91 30.29 -0.51
C ASP A 388 -3.31 31.08 -1.68
N GLY A 389 -2.00 31.36 -1.65
CA GLY A 389 -1.26 31.94 -2.77
C GLY A 389 -0.87 30.94 -3.86
N GLY A 390 -1.12 29.65 -3.63
CA GLY A 390 -0.86 28.56 -4.58
C GLY A 390 0.35 27.69 -4.24
N ILE A 391 0.35 26.49 -4.84
CA ILE A 391 1.42 25.50 -4.75
C ILE A 391 1.73 25.00 -6.15
N GLU A 392 3.01 24.92 -6.52
CA GLU A 392 3.44 24.39 -7.82
C GLU A 392 4.63 23.44 -7.68
N PRO A 393 4.68 22.33 -8.46
CA PRO A 393 5.82 21.42 -8.46
C PRO A 393 7.09 22.11 -8.97
N VAL A 394 8.21 21.85 -8.30
CA VAL A 394 9.52 22.35 -8.74
C VAL A 394 9.90 21.72 -10.08
N CYS A 395 10.39 22.56 -11.00
CA CYS A 395 10.78 22.15 -12.34
C CYS A 395 12.30 21.88 -12.40
N PRO A 396 12.71 20.70 -12.91
CA PRO A 396 14.11 20.46 -13.24
C PRO A 396 14.55 21.28 -14.46
N PRO A 397 15.87 21.51 -14.64
CA PRO A 397 16.40 22.18 -15.84
C PRO A 397 16.13 21.38 -17.12
N GLU A 398 16.12 22.05 -18.26
CA GLU A 398 15.90 21.44 -19.56
C GLU A 398 16.90 20.31 -19.85
N GLY A 399 16.43 19.21 -20.46
CA GLY A 399 17.25 18.04 -20.76
C GLY A 399 17.47 17.08 -19.59
N SER A 400 16.92 17.36 -18.40
CA SER A 400 16.95 16.44 -17.26
C SER A 400 16.29 15.09 -17.58
N GLN A 401 16.78 14.02 -16.96
CA GLN A 401 16.29 12.65 -17.13
C GLN A 401 15.88 12.07 -15.78
N PRO A 402 14.91 11.12 -15.75
CA PRO A 402 14.60 10.36 -14.54
C PRO A 402 15.84 9.78 -13.89
N GLY A 403 16.02 10.04 -12.60
CA GLY A 403 17.16 9.58 -11.81
C GLY A 403 18.35 10.53 -11.73
N ASP A 404 18.34 11.66 -12.45
CA ASP A 404 19.37 12.69 -12.27
C ASP A 404 19.39 13.14 -10.80
N LYS A 405 20.57 13.08 -10.16
CA LYS A 405 20.77 13.52 -8.78
C LYS A 405 20.66 15.05 -8.69
N VAL A 406 19.99 15.52 -7.65
CA VAL A 406 19.89 16.94 -7.30
C VAL A 406 20.68 17.18 -6.02
N TRP A 407 21.49 18.23 -5.98
CA TRP A 407 22.26 18.61 -4.81
C TRP A 407 22.20 20.13 -4.58
N VAL A 408 22.54 20.54 -3.37
CA VAL A 408 22.71 21.95 -3.00
C VAL A 408 24.16 22.35 -3.30
N GLU A 409 24.36 23.53 -3.87
CA GLU A 409 25.71 24.08 -4.11
C GLU A 409 26.58 24.09 -2.83
N GLY A 410 27.79 23.53 -2.93
CA GLY A 410 28.73 23.33 -1.83
C GLY A 410 28.57 21.99 -1.10
N PHE A 411 27.61 21.16 -1.49
CA PHE A 411 27.44 19.79 -1.01
C PHE A 411 27.64 18.75 -2.15
N GLU A 412 28.38 19.12 -3.20
CA GLU A 412 28.63 18.24 -4.35
C GLU A 412 29.34 16.94 -3.95
N GLY A 413 28.94 15.83 -4.57
CA GLY A 413 29.61 14.53 -4.41
C GLY A 413 29.38 13.85 -3.05
N ARG A 414 28.61 14.44 -2.15
CA ARG A 414 28.18 13.77 -0.91
C ARG A 414 27.03 12.81 -1.23
N GLU A 415 27.10 11.60 -0.69
CA GLU A 415 26.03 10.61 -0.85
C GLU A 415 24.94 10.79 0.23
N PRO A 416 23.66 10.70 -0.16
CA PRO A 416 22.56 10.79 0.79
C PRO A 416 22.45 9.56 1.69
N GLU A 417 21.73 9.71 2.80
CA GLU A 417 21.44 8.58 3.68
C GLU A 417 20.47 7.62 2.97
N ALA A 418 20.69 6.31 3.11
CA ALA A 418 19.86 5.31 2.41
C ALA A 418 18.37 5.43 2.76
N VAL A 419 18.05 5.68 4.03
CA VAL A 419 16.70 6.01 4.52
C VAL A 419 16.82 6.98 5.68
N LEU A 420 16.16 8.14 5.58
CA LEU A 420 16.11 9.14 6.64
C LEU A 420 15.38 8.59 7.87
N ASN A 421 16.00 8.77 9.05
CA ASN A 421 15.39 8.38 10.32
C ASN A 421 14.34 9.44 10.76
N PRO A 422 13.04 9.10 10.84
CA PRO A 422 12.00 10.06 11.23
C PRO A 422 12.20 10.66 12.63
N LYS A 423 12.89 9.96 13.54
CA LYS A 423 13.17 10.47 14.89
C LYS A 423 14.19 11.62 14.89
N LYS A 424 15.06 11.68 13.88
CA LYS A 424 16.07 12.75 13.74
C LYS A 424 15.49 14.01 13.10
N LYS A 425 14.31 13.95 12.49
CA LYS A 425 13.61 15.07 11.84
C LYS A 425 14.53 15.89 10.91
N ILE A 426 15.36 15.20 10.13
CA ILE A 426 16.41 15.83 9.29
C ILE A 426 15.77 16.74 8.24
N PHE A 427 14.75 16.24 7.54
CA PHE A 427 14.06 17.03 6.52
C PHE A 427 13.43 18.28 7.12
N GLU A 428 12.75 18.14 8.27
CA GLU A 428 12.08 19.24 8.97
C GLU A 428 13.05 20.28 9.53
N ALA A 429 14.29 19.89 9.83
CA ALA A 429 15.35 20.82 10.23
C ALA A 429 15.93 21.59 9.05
N ILE A 430 16.00 20.97 7.86
CA ILE A 430 16.56 21.57 6.64
C ILE A 430 15.52 22.40 5.87
N GLN A 431 14.25 22.00 5.91
CA GLN A 431 13.14 22.55 5.13
C GLN A 431 12.97 24.07 5.26
N PRO A 432 13.12 24.70 6.44
CA PRO A 432 13.03 26.15 6.57
C PRO A 432 14.09 26.93 5.75
N GLY A 433 15.19 26.29 5.39
CA GLY A 433 16.21 26.88 4.53
C GLY A 433 15.86 26.83 3.05
N TYR A 434 14.94 25.97 2.61
CA TYR A 434 14.59 25.87 1.20
C TYR A 434 13.68 27.00 0.73
N THR A 435 14.12 27.73 -0.29
CA THR A 435 13.39 28.87 -0.84
C THR A 435 13.57 29.05 -2.35
N THR A 436 12.91 30.04 -2.94
CA THR A 436 13.16 30.48 -4.32
C THR A 436 13.76 31.89 -4.35
N THR A 437 14.73 32.12 -5.23
CA THR A 437 15.36 33.43 -5.44
C THR A 437 14.46 34.39 -6.23
N GLU A 438 14.91 35.63 -6.41
CA GLU A 438 14.27 36.62 -7.30
C GLU A 438 14.17 36.14 -8.76
N SER A 439 15.12 35.32 -9.20
CA SER A 439 15.12 34.66 -10.51
C SER A 439 14.28 33.39 -10.56
N LYS A 440 13.48 33.10 -9.51
CA LYS A 440 12.67 31.89 -9.32
C LYS A 440 13.49 30.60 -9.26
N GLN A 441 14.80 30.69 -9.05
CA GLN A 441 15.66 29.52 -8.90
C GLN A 441 15.50 28.94 -7.51
N CYS A 442 15.40 27.63 -7.40
CA CYS A 442 15.33 26.94 -6.12
C CYS A 442 16.69 27.00 -5.42
N ALA A 443 16.69 27.36 -4.15
CA ALA A 443 17.88 27.50 -3.34
C ALA A 443 17.66 26.99 -1.92
N TRP A 444 18.76 26.77 -1.21
CA TRP A 444 18.80 26.52 0.22
C TRP A 444 19.67 27.58 0.89
N VAL A 445 19.17 28.16 1.97
CA VAL A 445 19.87 29.16 2.78
C VAL A 445 20.35 28.48 4.05
N GLY A 446 21.67 28.40 4.21
CA GLY A 446 22.30 27.88 5.41
C GLY A 446 23.82 27.73 5.25
N ALA A 447 24.47 27.48 6.38
CA ALA A 447 25.91 27.40 6.47
C ALA A 447 26.46 26.09 5.88
N LEU A 448 27.66 26.16 5.30
CA LEU A 448 28.42 24.95 4.99
C LEU A 448 29.03 24.32 6.25
N PRO A 449 29.30 23.01 6.23
CA PRO A 449 30.00 22.32 7.32
C PRO A 449 31.37 22.94 7.65
N ASP A 450 32.02 23.55 6.65
CA ASP A 450 33.37 24.13 6.75
C ASP A 450 33.33 25.67 6.88
N ALA A 451 32.16 26.26 7.16
CA ALA A 451 32.02 27.70 7.33
C ALA A 451 32.75 28.18 8.60
N ALA A 452 33.61 29.19 8.46
CA ALA A 452 34.36 29.78 9.57
C ALA A 452 33.44 30.40 10.66
N ASP A 453 32.26 30.86 10.26
CA ASP A 453 31.19 31.33 11.14
C ASP A 453 29.81 30.86 10.61
N PRO A 454 29.20 29.84 11.24
CA PRO A 454 27.90 29.30 10.81
C PRO A 454 26.71 30.26 10.96
N GLU A 455 26.78 31.28 11.82
CA GLU A 455 25.68 32.25 11.98
C GLU A 455 25.73 33.36 10.92
N ALA A 456 26.91 33.66 10.39
CA ALA A 456 27.14 34.67 9.37
C ALA A 456 26.94 34.13 7.92
N ASP A 457 27.12 32.83 7.68
CA ASP A 457 26.99 32.21 6.35
C ASP A 457 25.54 31.87 6.00
N LYS A 458 24.72 32.89 5.78
CA LYS A 458 23.34 32.78 5.25
C LYS A 458 23.30 32.94 3.73
N LYS A 459 24.31 32.41 3.03
CA LYS A 459 24.36 32.49 1.57
C LYS A 459 23.27 31.60 0.96
N SER A 460 22.60 32.12 -0.06
CA SER A 460 21.69 31.32 -0.90
C SER A 460 22.49 30.39 -1.80
N ARG A 461 22.23 29.08 -1.71
CA ARG A 461 22.94 28.01 -2.42
C ARG A 461 21.95 27.34 -3.36
N LEU A 462 22.20 27.37 -4.66
CA LEU A 462 21.22 26.89 -5.62
C LEU A 462 21.07 25.37 -5.55
N LEU A 463 19.86 24.86 -5.79
CA LEU A 463 19.62 23.44 -6.02
C LEU A 463 19.89 23.16 -7.49
N ARG A 464 20.76 22.18 -7.76
CA ARG A 464 21.30 21.93 -9.11
C ARG A 464 21.33 20.45 -9.44
N THR A 465 21.25 20.19 -10.73
CA THR A 465 21.68 18.95 -11.38
C THR A 465 22.96 19.20 -12.14
N ASN A 466 23.49 18.15 -12.78
CA ASN A 466 24.57 18.25 -13.76
C ASN A 466 24.21 19.13 -14.99
N LYS A 467 22.93 19.35 -15.25
CA LYS A 467 22.43 20.06 -16.44
C LYS A 467 22.02 21.50 -16.17
N GLY A 468 21.83 21.88 -14.90
CA GLY A 468 21.42 23.25 -14.58
C GLY A 468 20.79 23.39 -13.20
N VAL A 469 20.13 24.54 -13.00
CA VAL A 469 19.49 24.93 -11.75
C VAL A 469 18.00 24.59 -11.80
N LEU A 470 17.44 24.17 -10.67
CA LEU A 470 16.00 23.94 -10.50
C LEU A 470 15.26 25.28 -10.40
N PHE A 471 14.01 25.34 -10.86
CA PHE A 471 13.23 26.58 -10.81
C PHE A 471 11.76 26.35 -10.48
N SER A 472 11.14 27.40 -9.95
CA SER A 472 9.69 27.56 -9.82
C SER A 472 9.15 28.26 -11.06
N GLU A 473 7.94 27.93 -11.52
CA GLU A 473 7.34 28.60 -12.68
C GLU A 473 6.98 30.06 -12.35
N ASN A 474 6.37 30.29 -11.20
CA ASN A 474 5.71 31.54 -10.86
C ASN A 474 6.21 32.17 -9.56
N PHE A 475 6.66 31.38 -8.58
CA PHE A 475 6.87 31.89 -7.23
C PHE A 475 8.30 32.35 -6.92
N VAL A 476 8.39 33.56 -6.36
CA VAL A 476 9.61 34.19 -5.81
C VAL A 476 9.51 34.22 -4.28
N GLY A 477 10.58 33.89 -3.57
CA GLY A 477 10.58 33.79 -2.10
C GLY A 477 9.64 32.72 -1.57
N ALA A 478 9.32 31.71 -2.37
CA ALA A 478 8.49 30.58 -1.98
C ALA A 478 9.20 29.75 -0.91
N SER A 479 8.44 29.00 -0.11
CA SER A 479 9.01 27.89 0.69
C SER A 479 8.95 26.61 -0.13
N LEU A 480 10.02 25.81 -0.15
CA LEU A 480 9.97 24.48 -0.78
C LEU A 480 9.61 23.44 0.27
N SER A 481 8.65 22.58 -0.06
CA SER A 481 8.12 21.55 0.84
C SER A 481 7.73 20.28 0.11
#